data_AF-A0A0S8KWR9-F1
#
_entry.id   AF-A0A0S8KWR9-F1
#
_cell.length_a   1.000
_cell.length_b   1.000
_cell.length_c   1.000
_cell.angle_alpha   90.00
_cell.angle_beta   90.00
_cell.angle_gamma   90.00
#
_symmetry.space_group_name_H-M   'P 1'
#
loop_
_entity.id
_entity.type
_entity.pdbx_description
1 polymer ?
#
loop_
_entity_poly.entity_id
_entity_poly.type
_entity_poly.pdbx_seq_one_letter_code
_entity_poly.pdbx_strand_id
1 'polypeptide(L)'
;SLYAQTTSNRFSERPDSIATHKVVLDDQSKLISWIVPHSKAYDQFLHQRWNFIKTKVPYSPGPAPRSSYPQYYFYCDYDNKNFGVPGSWMNDIGEKIPNWFENARLYYAYTGDASVMDIIKDFVDYTIEHGTSPSSFAWPDFPYTTTNAGDLDFRGFTDSKKLILHEIQVDHAGDMGLTYYRLFLFTGDVKYKTAAIKVANTLAKNARKGSATRSVWPYRVVMSTGKITAEYGANWTGCYSLLDGLVKANLGNVAAYQDALVKARDFILQYPMKTGYWTDGHSDTDVNSHTYRSNLSASNAKLYMFDHPEFDPDFKTHLPELIKWTEEFFVFRCVPGEPAVQWGANIVGEQDMFLPKMDYQTARYAAECARWYAVSGDETYREKAYRSLNWVTYCNDGDGMAFESPLSKDVSSWWSDCYGECPRMFYHVFAAVPEWAPPGENHILYAEGVLKDVSYQDRKVEYTSTVNNGTEFLRLAFKPEIITIDGKNISLRQEPTQEGYLLKDLGHGDYALTISHKNAGVIHISR
;
A
#
# COMPACT_ATOMS: atom_id res chain seq x y z
N SER A 1 -11.14 -28.83 -17.40
CA SER A 1 -10.45 -29.94 -16.74
C SER A 1 -9.15 -29.39 -16.15
N LEU A 2 -8.72 -29.86 -14.96
CA LEU A 2 -7.43 -29.48 -14.35
C LEU A 2 -6.29 -29.49 -15.38
N TYR A 3 -6.29 -30.47 -16.29
CA TYR A 3 -5.36 -30.64 -17.40
C TYR A 3 -5.16 -29.44 -18.35
N ALA A 4 -6.15 -28.55 -18.51
CA ALA A 4 -6.06 -27.41 -19.44
C ALA A 4 -5.38 -26.17 -18.83
N GLN A 5 -5.37 -26.05 -17.49
CA GLN A 5 -4.70 -24.96 -16.77
C GLN A 5 -3.40 -25.41 -16.10
N THR A 6 -3.17 -26.72 -15.94
CA THR A 6 -1.87 -27.29 -15.52
C THR A 6 -0.75 -27.07 -16.56
N THR A 7 -1.09 -26.77 -17.81
CA THR A 7 -0.11 -26.54 -18.90
C THR A 7 0.41 -25.10 -18.96
N SER A 8 -0.19 -24.16 -18.22
CA SER A 8 0.31 -22.77 -18.12
C SER A 8 1.47 -22.62 -17.14
N ASN A 9 1.67 -23.60 -16.25
CA ASN A 9 2.81 -23.63 -15.33
C ASN A 9 4.05 -24.26 -16.01
N ARG A 10 4.52 -23.71 -17.14
CA ARG A 10 5.78 -24.18 -17.78
C ARG A 10 7.01 -24.07 -16.87
N PHE A 11 6.86 -23.41 -15.72
CA PHE A 11 7.91 -23.11 -14.77
C PHE A 11 7.69 -23.74 -13.38
N SER A 12 6.61 -24.50 -13.16
CA SER A 12 6.45 -25.31 -11.95
C SER A 12 6.82 -26.76 -12.22
N GLU A 13 7.67 -27.34 -11.38
CA GLU A 13 7.92 -28.78 -11.35
C GLU A 13 6.67 -29.57 -10.91
N ARG A 14 5.66 -28.88 -10.35
CA ARG A 14 4.41 -29.44 -9.84
C ARG A 14 3.21 -28.75 -10.52
N PRO A 15 2.64 -29.34 -11.58
CA PRO A 15 1.58 -28.70 -12.37
C PRO A 15 0.27 -28.47 -11.59
N ASP A 16 0.11 -29.10 -10.43
CA ASP A 16 -1.02 -28.99 -9.50
C ASP A 16 -0.74 -28.07 -8.30
N SER A 17 0.30 -27.23 -8.37
CA SER A 17 0.73 -26.36 -7.27
C SER A 17 0.97 -24.91 -7.73
N ILE A 18 0.77 -23.96 -6.81
CA ILE A 18 1.25 -22.57 -6.92
C ILE A 18 2.26 -22.37 -5.79
N ALA A 19 3.46 -21.88 -6.12
CA ALA A 19 4.60 -21.86 -5.22
C ALA A 19 4.81 -23.25 -4.54
N THR A 20 4.74 -23.29 -3.22
CA THR A 20 4.95 -24.51 -2.42
C THR A 20 3.66 -25.30 -2.12
N HIS A 21 2.50 -24.81 -2.56
CA HIS A 21 1.19 -25.31 -2.10
C HIS A 21 0.39 -25.97 -3.21
N LYS A 22 -0.27 -27.08 -2.88
CA LYS A 22 -1.21 -27.73 -3.78
C LYS A 22 -2.45 -26.87 -3.98
N VAL A 23 -2.91 -26.79 -5.22
CA VAL A 23 -4.10 -26.03 -5.60
C VAL A 23 -5.35 -26.65 -4.98
N VAL A 24 -6.16 -25.81 -4.33
CA VAL A 24 -7.47 -26.15 -3.80
C VAL A 24 -8.54 -25.41 -4.61
N LEU A 25 -9.58 -26.14 -5.04
CA LEU A 25 -10.66 -25.61 -5.87
C LEU A 25 -12.00 -25.80 -5.18
N ASP A 26 -12.94 -24.89 -5.45
CA ASP A 26 -14.35 -25.04 -5.08
C ASP A 26 -15.13 -25.95 -6.05
N ASP A 27 -16.43 -26.09 -5.79
CA ASP A 27 -17.36 -26.92 -6.59
C ASP A 27 -17.52 -26.41 -8.05
N GLN A 28 -17.12 -25.16 -8.33
CA GLN A 28 -17.07 -24.59 -9.68
C GLN A 28 -15.70 -24.76 -10.34
N SER A 29 -14.79 -25.52 -9.73
CA SER A 29 -13.40 -25.67 -10.17
C SER A 29 -12.61 -24.36 -10.20
N LYS A 30 -12.93 -23.41 -9.32
CA LYS A 30 -12.24 -22.12 -9.18
C LYS A 30 -11.43 -22.07 -7.90
N LEU A 31 -10.38 -21.25 -7.91
CA LEU A 31 -9.40 -21.16 -6.82
C LEU A 31 -10.05 -20.70 -5.52
N ILE A 32 -9.69 -21.37 -4.44
CA ILE A 32 -9.87 -20.93 -3.06
C ILE A 32 -8.53 -21.03 -2.34
N SER A 33 -8.37 -20.33 -1.21
CA SER A 33 -7.13 -20.34 -0.44
C SER A 33 -6.75 -21.76 -0.03
N TRP A 34 -5.45 -22.06 0.00
CA TRP A 34 -4.91 -23.29 0.57
C TRP A 34 -4.95 -23.28 2.11
N ILE A 35 -5.11 -22.11 2.72
CA ILE A 35 -5.07 -21.89 4.16
C ILE A 35 -6.39 -22.33 4.80
N VAL A 36 -6.34 -23.18 5.82
CA VAL A 36 -7.52 -23.73 6.51
C VAL A 36 -7.57 -23.35 8.00
N PRO A 37 -8.77 -23.11 8.56
CA PRO A 37 -10.07 -23.07 7.89
C PRO A 37 -10.20 -21.84 6.96
N HIS A 38 -10.87 -22.01 5.81
CA HIS A 38 -10.97 -20.93 4.80
C HIS A 38 -11.61 -19.64 5.34
N SER A 39 -12.46 -19.74 6.36
CA SER A 39 -13.07 -18.59 7.04
C SER A 39 -12.07 -17.71 7.80
N LYS A 40 -10.83 -18.16 8.00
CA LYS A 40 -9.74 -17.41 8.63
C LYS A 40 -8.50 -17.31 7.74
N ALA A 41 -8.60 -17.66 6.45
CA ALA A 41 -7.45 -17.73 5.56
C ALA A 41 -6.71 -16.39 5.43
N TYR A 42 -7.45 -15.29 5.23
CA TYR A 42 -6.88 -13.97 5.06
C TYR A 42 -6.29 -13.40 6.35
N ASP A 43 -6.94 -13.68 7.49
CA ASP A 43 -6.41 -13.36 8.82
C ASP A 43 -5.06 -14.07 9.06
N GLN A 44 -5.02 -15.38 8.84
CA GLN A 44 -3.81 -16.18 8.99
C GLN A 44 -2.69 -15.74 8.04
N PHE A 45 -3.01 -15.36 6.79
CA PHE A 45 -2.04 -14.79 5.85
C PHE A 45 -1.39 -13.53 6.41
N LEU A 46 -2.18 -12.58 6.95
CA LEU A 46 -1.66 -11.34 7.54
C LEU A 46 -0.75 -11.62 8.74
N HIS A 47 -1.16 -12.54 9.61
CA HIS A 47 -0.32 -12.99 10.73
C HIS A 47 0.98 -13.66 10.27
N GLN A 48 0.94 -14.52 9.24
CA GLN A 48 2.14 -15.14 8.68
C GLN A 48 3.14 -14.10 8.18
N ARG A 49 2.69 -13.10 7.41
CA ARG A 49 3.56 -12.03 6.89
C ARG A 49 4.28 -11.27 8.01
N TRP A 50 3.56 -10.83 9.04
CA TRP A 50 4.17 -10.11 10.16
C TRP A 50 5.00 -11.00 11.08
N ASN A 51 4.58 -12.24 11.32
CA ASN A 51 5.37 -13.18 12.12
C ASN A 51 6.70 -13.50 11.44
N PHE A 52 6.73 -13.58 10.12
CA PHE A 52 7.97 -13.73 9.36
C PHE A 52 8.92 -12.54 9.59
N ILE A 53 8.42 -11.30 9.43
CA ILE A 53 9.22 -10.09 9.70
C ILE A 53 9.77 -10.07 11.12
N LYS A 54 8.94 -10.43 12.11
CA LYS A 54 9.33 -10.40 13.53
C LYS A 54 10.32 -11.48 13.92
N THR A 55 10.35 -12.63 13.25
CA THR A 55 11.01 -13.83 13.79
C THR A 55 11.95 -14.56 12.84
N LYS A 56 11.87 -14.30 11.53
CA LYS A 56 12.59 -15.09 10.51
C LYS A 56 13.56 -14.28 9.67
N VAL A 57 13.40 -12.95 9.60
CA VAL A 57 14.31 -12.12 8.80
C VAL A 57 15.73 -12.20 9.36
N PRO A 58 16.72 -12.61 8.56
CA PRO A 58 18.10 -12.64 8.99
C PRO A 58 18.67 -11.24 9.18
N TYR A 59 19.71 -11.15 10.00
CA TYR A 59 20.53 -9.95 10.06
C TYR A 59 21.30 -9.74 8.75
N SER A 60 21.61 -8.48 8.48
CA SER A 60 22.39 -8.08 7.30
C SER A 60 23.80 -8.68 7.32
N PRO A 61 24.34 -9.11 6.17
CA PRO A 61 25.71 -9.60 6.11
C PRO A 61 26.75 -8.49 6.32
N GLY A 62 27.99 -8.88 6.62
CA GLY A 62 29.13 -7.98 6.81
C GLY A 62 29.41 -7.64 8.28
N PRO A 63 30.30 -6.67 8.56
CA PRO A 63 30.62 -6.29 9.94
C PRO A 63 29.59 -5.32 10.53
N ALA A 64 29.66 -5.13 11.86
CA ALA A 64 28.95 -4.05 12.54
C ALA A 64 29.37 -2.67 11.97
N PRO A 65 28.46 -1.68 11.93
CA PRO A 65 27.11 -1.70 12.50
C PRO A 65 26.07 -2.42 11.63
N ARG A 66 26.35 -2.68 10.34
CA ARG A 66 25.39 -3.28 9.39
C ARG A 66 24.80 -4.59 9.91
N SER A 67 25.64 -5.50 10.41
CA SER A 67 25.20 -6.81 10.92
C SER A 67 24.32 -6.77 12.17
N SER A 68 24.10 -5.59 12.75
CA SER A 68 23.18 -5.41 13.87
C SER A 68 21.74 -5.13 13.43
N TYR A 69 21.47 -4.97 12.13
CA TYR A 69 20.14 -4.67 11.59
C TYR A 69 19.62 -5.81 10.71
N PRO A 70 18.31 -6.08 10.71
CA PRO A 70 17.67 -6.97 9.75
C PRO A 70 17.97 -6.59 8.30
N GLN A 71 17.98 -7.57 7.39
CA GLN A 71 18.31 -7.34 5.97
C GLN A 71 17.47 -6.26 5.29
N TYR A 72 16.19 -6.14 5.64
CA TYR A 72 15.30 -5.15 5.02
C TYR A 72 15.75 -3.69 5.25
N TYR A 73 16.68 -3.40 6.18
CA TYR A 73 17.26 -2.06 6.33
C TYR A 73 18.11 -1.64 5.13
N PHE A 74 18.81 -2.59 4.50
CA PHE A 74 19.90 -2.28 3.57
C PHE A 74 19.81 -2.98 2.21
N TYR A 75 18.80 -3.80 1.99
CA TYR A 75 18.63 -4.59 0.76
C TYR A 75 17.17 -4.59 0.30
N CYS A 76 16.91 -4.51 -1.00
CA CYS A 76 15.56 -4.50 -1.55
C CYS A 76 14.89 -5.89 -1.59
N ASP A 77 15.68 -6.94 -1.75
CA ASP A 77 15.18 -8.29 -2.01
C ASP A 77 15.96 -9.40 -1.27
N TYR A 78 15.46 -10.62 -1.40
CA TYR A 78 16.11 -11.85 -0.97
C TYR A 78 15.90 -12.99 -1.99
N ASP A 79 16.83 -13.95 -1.97
CA ASP A 79 16.74 -15.15 -2.83
C ASP A 79 15.76 -16.17 -2.24
N ASN A 80 14.71 -16.50 -3.02
CA ASN A 80 13.70 -17.49 -2.67
C ASN A 80 14.25 -18.93 -2.55
N LYS A 81 15.35 -19.25 -3.23
CA LYS A 81 15.99 -20.59 -3.20
C LYS A 81 17.03 -20.69 -2.09
N ASN A 82 17.72 -19.58 -1.78
CA ASN A 82 18.78 -19.51 -0.77
C ASN A 82 18.46 -18.44 0.27
N PHE A 83 17.33 -18.61 0.98
CA PHE A 83 16.90 -17.66 1.99
C PHE A 83 18.02 -17.39 3.01
N GLY A 84 18.20 -16.11 3.35
CA GLY A 84 19.35 -15.64 4.14
C GLY A 84 20.40 -14.89 3.33
N VAL A 85 20.39 -15.02 2.00
CA VAL A 85 21.23 -14.25 1.10
C VAL A 85 20.41 -13.08 0.53
N PRO A 86 20.73 -11.82 0.88
CA PRO A 86 20.10 -10.68 0.24
C PRO A 86 20.61 -10.54 -1.19
N GLY A 87 19.79 -9.99 -2.08
CA GLY A 87 20.28 -9.63 -3.40
C GLY A 87 21.20 -8.41 -3.35
N SER A 88 21.86 -8.14 -4.47
CA SER A 88 22.84 -7.06 -4.61
C SER A 88 22.36 -5.95 -5.54
N TRP A 89 21.06 -5.88 -5.81
CA TRP A 89 20.50 -4.94 -6.77
C TRP A 89 20.54 -3.53 -6.20
N MET A 90 19.71 -3.23 -5.19
CA MET A 90 19.69 -1.93 -4.52
C MET A 90 19.10 -2.01 -3.11
N ASN A 91 18.80 -0.85 -2.54
CA ASN A 91 17.88 -0.69 -1.42
C ASN A 91 16.84 0.39 -1.75
N ASP A 92 15.58 -0.03 -1.83
CA ASP A 92 14.39 0.66 -2.35
C ASP A 92 13.60 1.39 -1.26
N ILE A 93 14.29 2.21 -0.48
CA ILE A 93 13.75 2.79 0.76
C ILE A 93 12.49 3.63 0.52
N GLY A 94 12.39 4.30 -0.63
CA GLY A 94 11.27 5.15 -1.02
C GLY A 94 9.96 4.40 -1.24
N GLU A 95 10.01 3.12 -1.60
CA GLU A 95 8.83 2.24 -1.69
C GLU A 95 8.62 1.48 -0.38
N LYS A 96 9.72 0.99 0.21
CA LYS A 96 9.66 0.15 1.41
C LYS A 96 9.10 0.88 2.62
N ILE A 97 9.59 2.08 2.94
CA ILE A 97 9.18 2.82 4.15
C ILE A 97 7.69 3.15 4.12
N PRO A 98 7.13 3.75 3.06
CA PRO A 98 5.71 4.08 3.03
C PRO A 98 4.81 2.85 3.06
N ASN A 99 5.12 1.81 2.27
CA ASN A 99 4.29 0.62 2.19
C ASN A 99 4.32 -0.18 3.49
N TRP A 100 5.48 -0.29 4.15
CA TRP A 100 5.59 -0.95 5.45
C TRP A 100 4.88 -0.17 6.55
N PHE A 101 4.99 1.17 6.57
CA PHE A 101 4.26 1.97 7.53
C PHE A 101 2.76 1.80 7.38
N GLU A 102 2.26 1.80 6.14
CA GLU A 102 0.84 1.60 5.88
C GLU A 102 0.35 0.22 6.31
N ASN A 103 1.11 -0.85 6.00
CA ASN A 103 0.79 -2.17 6.52
C ASN A 103 0.83 -2.20 8.07
N ALA A 104 1.85 -1.61 8.68
CA ALA A 104 2.03 -1.63 10.14
C ALA A 104 0.87 -0.94 10.86
N ARG A 105 0.45 0.25 10.41
CA ARG A 105 -0.66 0.96 11.07
C ARG A 105 -1.99 0.22 10.90
N LEU A 106 -2.21 -0.43 9.76
CA LEU A 106 -3.44 -1.16 9.48
C LEU A 106 -3.46 -2.48 10.25
N TYR A 107 -2.33 -3.18 10.35
CA TYR A 107 -2.19 -4.37 11.18
C TYR A 107 -2.30 -4.05 12.67
N TYR A 108 -1.72 -2.94 13.13
CA TYR A 108 -1.91 -2.45 14.49
C TYR A 108 -3.38 -2.14 14.77
N ALA A 109 -4.06 -1.42 13.87
CA ALA A 109 -5.50 -1.18 13.99
C ALA A 109 -6.26 -2.51 14.05
N TYR A 110 -5.95 -3.46 13.18
CA TYR A 110 -6.63 -4.75 13.08
C TYR A 110 -6.42 -5.66 14.29
N THR A 111 -5.22 -5.70 14.88
CA THR A 111 -4.84 -6.69 15.92
C THR A 111 -4.61 -6.10 17.32
N GLY A 112 -4.32 -4.80 17.41
CA GLY A 112 -3.78 -4.17 18.62
C GLY A 112 -2.29 -4.45 18.87
N ASP A 113 -1.58 -5.18 18.00
CA ASP A 113 -0.16 -5.48 18.14
C ASP A 113 0.71 -4.24 17.85
N ALA A 114 1.09 -3.52 18.89
CA ALA A 114 1.91 -2.31 18.75
C ALA A 114 3.35 -2.59 18.29
N SER A 115 3.84 -3.83 18.40
CA SER A 115 5.25 -4.15 18.08
C SER A 115 5.60 -3.90 16.61
N VAL A 116 4.63 -3.99 15.69
CA VAL A 116 4.84 -3.69 14.27
C VAL A 116 5.08 -2.20 14.03
N MET A 117 4.45 -1.34 14.86
CA MET A 117 4.65 0.10 14.80
C MET A 117 6.02 0.49 15.35
N ASP A 118 6.51 -0.20 16.39
CA ASP A 118 7.87 -0.01 16.91
C ASP A 118 8.92 -0.37 15.85
N ILE A 119 8.75 -1.51 15.16
CA ILE A 119 9.66 -1.94 14.08
C ILE A 119 9.77 -0.90 12.98
N ILE A 120 8.63 -0.41 12.46
CA ILE A 120 8.67 0.56 11.36
C ILE A 120 9.13 1.94 11.84
N LYS A 121 8.82 2.33 13.08
CA LYS A 121 9.32 3.58 13.68
C LYS A 121 10.84 3.59 13.73
N ASP A 122 11.47 2.51 14.19
CA ASP A 122 12.93 2.42 14.26
C ASP A 122 13.57 2.48 12.87
N PHE A 123 12.91 1.90 11.86
CA PHE A 123 13.39 1.97 10.49
C PHE A 123 13.22 3.37 9.86
N VAL A 124 12.12 4.05 10.15
CA VAL A 124 11.91 5.47 9.78
C VAL A 124 12.95 6.37 10.46
N ASP A 125 13.24 6.15 11.74
CA ASP A 125 14.25 6.89 12.48
C ASP A 125 15.63 6.77 11.82
N TYR A 126 16.04 5.55 11.48
CA TYR A 126 17.29 5.31 10.75
C TYR A 126 17.32 6.06 9.41
N THR A 127 16.22 6.01 8.67
CA THR A 127 16.12 6.64 7.34
C THR A 127 16.19 8.18 7.43
N ILE A 128 15.58 8.79 8.44
CA ILE A 128 15.68 10.24 8.66
C ILE A 128 17.12 10.64 8.97
N GLU A 129 17.81 9.87 9.81
CA GLU A 129 19.20 10.13 10.22
C GLU A 129 20.20 9.94 9.07
N HIS A 130 20.03 8.88 8.27
CA HIS A 130 21.01 8.45 7.27
C HIS A 130 20.64 8.79 5.82
N GLY A 131 19.42 9.29 5.59
CA GLY A 131 18.84 9.44 4.25
C GLY A 131 18.09 10.74 4.03
N THR A 132 18.55 11.86 4.61
CA THR A 132 18.00 13.20 4.37
C THR A 132 19.02 14.11 3.69
N SER A 133 18.62 14.84 2.66
CA SER A 133 19.50 15.77 1.96
C SER A 133 19.93 16.97 2.83
N PRO A 134 21.17 17.48 2.67
CA PRO A 134 21.60 18.70 3.36
C PRO A 134 20.73 19.92 3.02
N SER A 135 20.55 20.82 3.99
CA SER A 135 19.77 22.06 3.81
C SER A 135 20.34 23.04 2.77
N SER A 136 21.60 22.85 2.34
CA SER A 136 22.24 23.63 1.29
C SER A 136 21.92 23.14 -0.13
N PHE A 137 21.26 21.99 -0.28
CA PHE A 137 20.90 21.44 -1.59
C PHE A 137 19.79 22.25 -2.26
N ALA A 138 19.66 22.14 -3.58
CA ALA A 138 18.56 22.74 -4.32
C ALA A 138 17.19 22.15 -3.92
N TRP A 139 17.19 20.87 -3.53
CA TRP A 139 16.10 20.17 -2.86
C TRP A 139 16.51 19.86 -1.40
N PRO A 140 16.38 20.84 -0.49
CA PRO A 140 16.87 20.72 0.87
C PRO A 140 15.94 19.87 1.74
N ASP A 141 16.53 19.20 2.73
CA ASP A 141 15.81 18.45 3.76
C ASP A 141 14.81 17.41 3.20
N PHE A 142 15.15 16.84 2.05
CA PHE A 142 14.30 15.94 1.29
C PHE A 142 14.86 14.51 1.38
N PRO A 143 14.03 13.48 1.58
CA PRO A 143 14.51 12.13 1.79
C PRO A 143 15.05 11.50 0.50
N TYR A 144 16.09 10.68 0.64
CA TYR A 144 16.54 9.79 -0.43
C TYR A 144 15.62 8.60 -0.57
N THR A 145 15.34 8.23 -1.82
CA THR A 145 14.40 7.15 -2.16
C THR A 145 15.09 5.85 -2.53
N THR A 146 16.39 5.91 -2.85
CA THR A 146 17.20 4.76 -3.24
C THR A 146 18.61 4.84 -2.66
N THR A 147 19.25 3.69 -2.50
CA THR A 147 20.69 3.59 -2.25
C THR A 147 21.24 2.27 -2.79
N ASN A 148 22.57 2.13 -2.86
CA ASN A 148 23.18 0.86 -3.22
C ASN A 148 22.92 -0.21 -2.14
N ALA A 149 22.86 -1.47 -2.55
CA ALA A 149 22.68 -2.59 -1.65
C ALA A 149 23.79 -2.65 -0.58
N GLY A 150 23.40 -2.65 0.70
CA GLY A 150 24.31 -2.73 1.83
C GLY A 150 24.92 -1.40 2.29
N ASP A 151 24.62 -0.27 1.66
CA ASP A 151 25.06 1.05 2.10
C ASP A 151 24.33 1.48 3.37
N LEU A 152 25.09 2.08 4.31
CA LEU A 152 24.57 2.59 5.57
C LEU A 152 24.01 4.02 5.45
N ASP A 153 24.62 4.84 4.59
CA ASP A 153 24.11 6.18 4.29
C ASP A 153 23.39 6.15 2.94
N PHE A 154 22.19 6.71 2.90
CA PHE A 154 21.33 6.63 1.71
C PHE A 154 21.60 7.83 0.81
N ARG A 155 22.26 7.59 -0.33
CA ARG A 155 22.76 8.68 -1.20
C ARG A 155 22.43 8.53 -2.69
N GLY A 156 21.54 7.60 -3.04
CA GLY A 156 21.14 7.27 -4.41
C GLY A 156 21.75 5.94 -4.88
N PHE A 157 21.09 5.31 -5.85
CA PHE A 157 21.48 4.01 -6.41
C PHE A 157 22.45 4.17 -7.61
N THR A 158 23.74 4.22 -7.31
CA THR A 158 24.79 4.56 -8.29
C THR A 158 25.49 3.36 -8.92
N ASP A 159 25.48 2.20 -8.25
CA ASP A 159 26.26 1.03 -8.68
C ASP A 159 25.77 0.43 -10.01
N SER A 160 24.45 0.50 -10.25
CA SER A 160 23.87 0.07 -11.53
C SER A 160 24.16 1.00 -12.69
N LYS A 161 24.61 2.23 -12.40
CA LYS A 161 24.77 3.34 -13.37
C LYS A 161 23.47 3.78 -14.06
N LYS A 162 22.31 3.28 -13.61
CA LYS A 162 20.99 3.72 -14.05
C LYS A 162 20.66 5.12 -13.50
N LEU A 163 21.03 5.36 -12.24
CA LEU A 163 20.87 6.64 -11.56
C LEU A 163 22.25 7.18 -11.14
N ILE A 164 22.30 8.47 -10.83
CA ILE A 164 23.52 9.13 -10.37
C ILE A 164 23.44 9.55 -8.90
N LEU A 165 24.57 9.96 -8.33
CA LEU A 165 24.65 10.41 -6.95
C LEU A 165 23.67 11.57 -6.70
N HIS A 166 22.90 11.47 -5.62
CA HIS A 166 21.86 12.43 -5.24
C HIS A 166 20.63 12.50 -6.16
N GLU A 167 20.49 11.56 -7.11
CA GLU A 167 19.25 11.40 -7.87
C GLU A 167 18.21 10.65 -7.06
N ILE A 168 16.97 11.16 -7.06
CA ILE A 168 15.81 10.58 -6.36
C ILE A 168 14.56 10.61 -7.23
N GLN A 169 13.56 9.84 -6.82
CA GLN A 169 12.18 9.87 -7.31
C GLN A 169 11.35 10.80 -6.41
N VAL A 170 10.80 11.88 -6.96
CA VAL A 170 10.16 12.94 -6.15
C VAL A 170 8.85 12.48 -5.52
N ASP A 171 8.11 11.61 -6.21
CA ASP A 171 6.88 10.99 -5.74
C ASP A 171 7.10 10.16 -4.47
N HIS A 172 8.05 9.23 -4.50
CA HIS A 172 8.37 8.39 -3.34
C HIS A 172 8.90 9.19 -2.15
N ALA A 173 9.67 10.25 -2.40
CA ALA A 173 10.09 11.14 -1.32
C ALA A 173 8.90 11.89 -0.69
N GLY A 174 7.85 12.17 -1.47
CA GLY A 174 6.57 12.67 -0.96
C GLY A 174 5.81 11.64 -0.14
N ASP A 175 5.77 10.37 -0.57
CA ASP A 175 5.22 9.26 0.20
C ASP A 175 5.93 9.12 1.56
N MET A 176 7.26 9.22 1.60
CA MET A 176 8.02 9.23 2.85
C MET A 176 7.66 10.42 3.74
N GLY A 177 7.42 11.60 3.17
CA GLY A 177 6.90 12.75 3.91
C GLY A 177 5.53 12.50 4.53
N LEU A 178 4.62 11.81 3.81
CA LEU A 178 3.33 11.37 4.33
C LEU A 178 3.51 10.41 5.50
N THR A 179 4.43 9.45 5.38
CA THR A 179 4.81 8.54 6.47
C THR A 179 5.28 9.32 7.70
N TYR A 180 6.13 10.33 7.54
CA TYR A 180 6.58 11.16 8.66
C TYR A 180 5.41 11.89 9.33
N TYR A 181 4.48 12.44 8.55
CA TYR A 181 3.30 13.09 9.11
C TYR A 181 2.41 12.11 9.88
N ARG A 182 2.13 10.93 9.30
CA ARG A 182 1.32 9.89 9.94
C ARG A 182 1.99 9.31 11.18
N LEU A 183 3.32 9.16 11.18
CA LEU A 183 4.07 8.73 12.36
C LEU A 183 4.07 9.80 13.45
N PHE A 184 4.04 11.09 13.11
CA PHE A 184 3.76 12.16 14.09
C PHE A 184 2.37 12.01 14.71
N LEU A 185 1.34 11.71 13.90
CA LEU A 185 0.00 11.49 14.43
C LEU A 185 -0.04 10.31 15.41
N PHE A 186 0.69 9.23 15.10
CA PHE A 186 0.81 8.06 15.98
C PHE A 186 1.59 8.34 17.26
N THR A 187 2.78 8.94 17.17
CA THR A 187 3.71 9.08 18.30
C THR A 187 3.55 10.37 19.10
N GLY A 188 3.07 11.44 18.47
CA GLY A 188 3.14 12.81 18.99
C GLY A 188 4.54 13.44 18.94
N ASP A 189 5.56 12.73 18.45
CA ASP A 189 6.94 13.25 18.42
C ASP A 189 7.11 14.30 17.31
N VAL A 190 7.44 15.52 17.75
CA VAL A 190 7.57 16.69 16.89
C VAL A 190 8.67 16.55 15.83
N LYS A 191 9.64 15.63 15.99
CA LYS A 191 10.69 15.41 14.99
C LYS A 191 10.11 14.97 13.64
N TYR A 192 9.11 14.08 13.65
CA TYR A 192 8.49 13.60 12.41
C TYR A 192 7.62 14.67 11.76
N LYS A 193 6.91 15.49 12.57
CA LYS A 193 6.18 16.66 12.05
C LYS A 193 7.13 17.63 11.36
N THR A 194 8.27 17.92 11.97
CA THR A 194 9.29 18.79 11.38
C THR A 194 9.83 18.23 10.07
N ALA A 195 10.11 16.92 10.00
CA ALA A 195 10.54 16.26 8.78
C ALA A 195 9.45 16.35 7.67
N ALA A 196 8.18 16.03 8.01
CA ALA A 196 7.07 16.13 7.08
C ALA A 196 6.88 17.55 6.50
N ILE A 197 6.96 18.58 7.36
CA ILE A 197 6.84 19.98 6.94
C ILE A 197 8.00 20.39 6.02
N LYS A 198 9.22 19.89 6.26
CA LYS A 198 10.37 20.13 5.38
C LYS A 198 10.14 19.54 3.98
N VAL A 199 9.66 18.30 3.91
CA VAL A 199 9.28 17.65 2.64
C VAL A 199 8.19 18.45 1.92
N ALA A 200 7.13 18.82 2.64
CA ALA A 200 6.01 19.59 2.09
C ALA A 200 6.43 20.98 1.57
N ASN A 201 7.31 21.69 2.28
CA ASN A 201 7.88 22.96 1.83
C ASN A 201 8.66 22.80 0.52
N THR A 202 9.49 21.77 0.42
CA THR A 202 10.26 21.47 -0.79
C THR A 202 9.35 21.09 -1.97
N LEU A 203 8.31 20.27 -1.74
CA LEU A 203 7.30 19.97 -2.76
C LEU A 203 6.59 21.24 -3.22
N ALA A 204 6.04 22.04 -2.30
CA ALA A 204 5.27 23.22 -2.65
C ALA A 204 6.10 24.26 -3.43
N LYS A 205 7.36 24.46 -3.05
CA LYS A 205 8.31 25.35 -3.76
C LYS A 205 8.54 24.92 -5.21
N ASN A 206 8.53 23.61 -5.49
CA ASN A 206 8.84 23.06 -6.80
C ASN A 206 7.58 22.68 -7.61
N ALA A 207 6.38 22.88 -7.07
CA ALA A 207 5.13 22.58 -7.75
C ALA A 207 4.87 23.55 -8.91
N ARG A 208 4.82 23.01 -10.14
CA ARG A 208 4.54 23.75 -11.37
C ARG A 208 3.21 23.31 -11.98
N LYS A 209 2.69 24.10 -12.93
CA LYS A 209 1.54 23.67 -13.73
C LYS A 209 1.96 22.51 -14.65
N GLY A 210 1.27 21.39 -14.53
CA GLY A 210 1.51 20.21 -15.37
C GLY A 210 1.01 20.35 -16.81
N SER A 211 1.55 19.49 -17.68
CA SER A 211 1.21 19.34 -19.10
C SER A 211 1.28 17.86 -19.51
N ALA A 212 0.89 17.53 -20.73
CA ALA A 212 0.93 16.14 -21.23
C ALA A 212 2.33 15.50 -21.25
N THR A 213 3.40 16.29 -21.17
CA THR A 213 4.79 15.82 -21.21
C THR A 213 5.64 16.27 -20.02
N ARG A 214 5.04 17.01 -19.06
CA ARG A 214 5.72 17.51 -17.86
C ARG A 214 4.77 17.48 -16.67
N SER A 215 5.09 16.74 -15.62
CA SER A 215 4.22 16.61 -14.44
C SER A 215 4.33 17.81 -13.49
N VAL A 216 3.40 17.87 -12.52
CA VAL A 216 3.33 18.91 -11.47
C VAL A 216 4.65 19.05 -10.70
N TRP A 217 5.35 17.93 -10.51
CA TRP A 217 6.74 17.87 -10.10
C TRP A 217 7.52 17.08 -11.15
N PRO A 218 8.81 17.35 -11.38
CA PRO A 218 9.64 16.41 -12.13
C PRO A 218 9.62 15.03 -11.44
N TYR A 219 9.63 13.96 -12.22
CA TYR A 219 9.67 12.62 -11.66
C TYR A 219 11.00 12.34 -10.96
N ARG A 220 12.13 12.64 -11.62
CA ARG A 220 13.46 12.51 -11.03
C ARG A 220 14.28 13.78 -11.07
N VAL A 221 15.01 14.01 -9.99
CA VAL A 221 15.89 15.17 -9.81
C VAL A 221 17.18 14.78 -9.10
N VAL A 222 18.26 15.47 -9.45
CA VAL A 222 19.50 15.49 -8.68
C VAL A 222 19.37 16.55 -7.59
N MET A 223 19.17 16.14 -6.34
CA MET A 223 18.80 17.05 -5.25
C MET A 223 19.82 18.16 -5.01
N SER A 224 21.12 17.88 -5.18
CA SER A 224 22.19 18.84 -4.93
C SER A 224 22.16 20.04 -5.87
N THR A 225 21.77 19.83 -7.14
CA THR A 225 21.81 20.86 -8.19
C THR A 225 20.41 21.30 -8.66
N GLY A 226 19.38 20.48 -8.39
CA GLY A 226 18.03 20.66 -8.92
C GLY A 226 17.89 20.26 -10.38
N LYS A 227 18.92 19.63 -10.98
CA LYS A 227 18.86 19.13 -12.35
C LYS A 227 17.77 18.07 -12.47
N ILE A 228 16.81 18.30 -13.35
CA ILE A 228 15.77 17.33 -13.70
C ILE A 228 16.38 16.27 -14.62
N THR A 229 16.16 15.00 -14.30
CA THR A 229 16.61 13.84 -15.09
C THR A 229 15.44 13.07 -15.70
N ALA A 230 14.23 13.21 -15.15
CA ALA A 230 12.98 12.77 -15.77
C ALA A 230 11.86 13.79 -15.50
N GLU A 231 11.22 14.26 -16.56
CA GLU A 231 10.27 15.39 -16.52
C GLU A 231 8.83 15.00 -16.15
N TYR A 232 8.47 13.74 -16.35
CA TYR A 232 7.10 13.25 -16.25
C TYR A 232 7.02 12.02 -15.35
N GLY A 233 6.12 12.07 -14.37
CA GLY A 233 5.67 10.96 -13.55
C GLY A 233 4.19 11.12 -13.22
N ALA A 234 3.54 10.09 -12.69
CA ALA A 234 2.10 10.10 -12.42
C ALA A 234 1.71 9.64 -11.00
N ASN A 235 2.65 9.15 -10.19
CA ASN A 235 2.38 8.65 -8.84
C ASN A 235 2.34 9.78 -7.78
N TRP A 236 1.44 10.75 -7.93
CA TRP A 236 1.44 11.95 -7.07
C TRP A 236 0.49 11.88 -5.86
N THR A 237 -0.21 10.77 -5.66
CA THR A 237 -1.20 10.59 -4.59
C THR A 237 -0.57 10.73 -3.20
N GLY A 238 0.66 10.26 -3.00
CA GLY A 238 1.43 10.45 -1.77
C GLY A 238 1.69 11.90 -1.43
N CYS A 239 2.30 12.61 -2.38
CA CYS A 239 2.54 14.05 -2.31
C CYS A 239 1.24 14.82 -2.03
N TYR A 240 0.17 14.49 -2.75
CA TYR A 240 -1.15 15.11 -2.56
C TYR A 240 -1.67 14.88 -1.14
N SER A 241 -1.65 13.63 -0.67
CA SER A 241 -2.15 13.26 0.67
C SER A 241 -1.37 13.91 1.80
N LEU A 242 -0.05 14.06 1.66
CA LEU A 242 0.79 14.80 2.61
C LEU A 242 0.34 16.27 2.71
N LEU A 243 0.26 16.95 1.57
CA LEU A 243 -0.09 18.37 1.52
C LEU A 243 -1.52 18.59 2.03
N ASP A 244 -2.47 17.74 1.64
CA ASP A 244 -3.87 17.81 2.06
C ASP A 244 -4.01 17.58 3.57
N GLY A 245 -3.34 16.57 4.13
CA GLY A 245 -3.31 16.33 5.57
C GLY A 245 -2.76 17.51 6.36
N LEU A 246 -1.66 18.12 5.91
CA LEU A 246 -1.08 19.31 6.54
C LEU A 246 -1.98 20.55 6.43
N VAL A 247 -2.67 20.73 5.30
CA VAL A 247 -3.66 21.81 5.11
C VAL A 247 -4.84 21.62 6.06
N LYS A 248 -5.42 20.42 6.12
CA LYS A 248 -6.53 20.08 7.02
C LYS A 248 -6.16 20.28 8.49
N ALA A 249 -4.90 20.00 8.86
CA ALA A 249 -4.38 20.23 10.20
C ALA A 249 -3.90 21.67 10.46
N ASN A 250 -3.94 22.55 9.47
CA ASN A 250 -3.42 23.93 9.53
C ASN A 250 -1.94 23.99 9.96
N LEU A 251 -1.09 23.14 9.38
CA LEU A 251 0.33 23.02 9.69
C LEU A 251 1.21 23.45 8.52
N GLY A 252 2.27 24.22 8.80
CA GLY A 252 3.24 24.67 7.81
C GLY A 252 2.72 25.80 6.91
N ASN A 253 3.20 25.87 5.67
CA ASN A 253 2.81 26.91 4.71
C ASN A 253 1.52 26.54 3.96
N VAL A 254 0.40 26.59 4.65
CA VAL A 254 -0.92 26.16 4.16
C VAL A 254 -1.28 26.77 2.80
N ALA A 255 -1.01 28.06 2.59
CA ALA A 255 -1.32 28.72 1.33
C ALA A 255 -0.53 28.14 0.15
N ALA A 256 0.77 27.88 0.33
CA ALA A 256 1.60 27.25 -0.70
C ALA A 256 1.20 25.78 -0.94
N TYR A 257 0.81 25.06 0.11
CA TYR A 257 0.37 23.68 0.01
C TYR A 257 -0.94 23.57 -0.77
N GLN A 258 -1.90 24.47 -0.50
CA GLN A 258 -3.16 24.56 -1.24
C GLN A 258 -2.94 24.83 -2.74
N ASP A 259 -2.05 25.76 -3.09
CA ASP A 259 -1.70 26.03 -4.48
C ASP A 259 -1.09 24.80 -5.18
N ALA A 260 -0.21 24.07 -4.48
CA ALA A 260 0.36 22.82 -4.98
C ALA A 260 -0.68 21.70 -5.15
N LEU A 261 -1.65 21.57 -4.22
CA LEU A 261 -2.76 20.61 -4.32
C LEU A 261 -3.61 20.85 -5.56
N VAL A 262 -3.99 22.11 -5.83
CA VAL A 262 -4.76 22.46 -7.03
C VAL A 262 -4.01 22.03 -8.29
N LYS A 263 -2.72 22.36 -8.40
CA LYS A 263 -1.89 21.96 -9.55
C LYS A 263 -1.80 20.44 -9.71
N ALA A 264 -1.65 19.71 -8.61
CA ALA A 264 -1.51 18.25 -8.62
C ALA A 264 -2.82 17.57 -9.03
N ARG A 265 -3.95 17.97 -8.45
CA ARG A 265 -5.29 17.47 -8.82
C ARG A 265 -5.60 17.77 -10.27
N ASP A 266 -5.41 19.01 -10.73
CA ASP A 266 -5.63 19.40 -12.11
C ASP A 266 -4.77 18.58 -13.08
N PHE A 267 -3.50 18.34 -12.72
CA PHE A 267 -2.62 17.51 -13.53
C PHE A 267 -3.13 16.07 -13.62
N ILE A 268 -3.44 15.41 -12.50
CA ILE A 268 -3.90 14.02 -12.47
C ILE A 268 -5.17 13.84 -13.31
N LEU A 269 -6.18 14.67 -13.08
CA LEU A 269 -7.47 14.58 -13.76
C LEU A 269 -7.40 14.94 -15.25
N GLN A 270 -6.50 15.84 -15.64
CA GLN A 270 -6.41 16.28 -17.03
C GLN A 270 -5.49 15.42 -17.89
N TYR A 271 -4.47 14.79 -17.31
CA TYR A 271 -3.46 14.04 -18.08
C TYR A 271 -3.54 12.54 -17.83
N PRO A 272 -2.93 11.93 -16.80
CA PRO A 272 -2.88 10.47 -16.69
C PRO A 272 -4.28 9.82 -16.69
N MET A 273 -5.30 10.46 -16.11
CA MET A 273 -6.69 9.99 -16.18
C MET A 273 -7.26 9.93 -17.60
N LYS A 274 -6.85 10.84 -18.50
CA LYS A 274 -7.37 10.93 -19.88
C LYS A 274 -6.48 10.23 -20.89
N THR A 275 -5.17 10.30 -20.71
CA THR A 275 -4.18 9.72 -21.62
C THR A 275 -3.94 8.25 -21.35
N GLY A 276 -4.23 7.77 -20.12
CA GLY A 276 -3.91 6.42 -19.68
C GLY A 276 -2.41 6.19 -19.44
N TYR A 277 -1.58 7.24 -19.42
CA TYR A 277 -0.15 7.14 -19.18
C TYR A 277 0.20 7.43 -17.73
N TRP A 278 0.10 6.38 -16.93
CA TRP A 278 0.51 6.36 -15.54
C TRP A 278 2.00 6.01 -15.44
N THR A 279 2.86 6.96 -15.83
CA THR A 279 4.31 6.75 -15.83
C THR A 279 4.83 6.68 -14.41
N ASP A 280 5.21 5.43 -14.12
CA ASP A 280 5.88 4.82 -12.97
C ASP A 280 5.54 5.27 -11.54
N GLY A 281 5.93 4.39 -10.63
CA GLY A 281 6.27 4.69 -9.24
C GLY A 281 7.10 3.52 -8.73
N HIS A 282 8.19 3.21 -9.43
CA HIS A 282 9.18 2.20 -9.03
C HIS A 282 10.57 2.81 -9.04
N SER A 283 11.35 2.51 -8.01
CA SER A 283 12.55 3.26 -7.66
C SER A 283 13.83 2.76 -8.35
N ASP A 284 13.81 1.59 -9.00
CA ASP A 284 14.99 0.95 -9.61
C ASP A 284 15.14 1.14 -11.12
N THR A 285 14.20 1.84 -11.74
CA THR A 285 14.20 2.07 -13.19
C THR A 285 14.63 3.49 -13.53
N ASP A 286 15.29 3.63 -14.68
CA ASP A 286 15.68 4.92 -15.26
C ASP A 286 14.63 5.46 -16.25
N VAL A 287 13.36 5.04 -16.11
CA VAL A 287 12.26 5.48 -16.98
C VAL A 287 12.23 7.01 -17.08
N ASN A 288 12.35 7.52 -18.30
CA ASN A 288 12.19 8.93 -18.64
C ASN A 288 11.26 9.02 -19.85
N SER A 289 9.96 8.91 -19.57
CA SER A 289 8.92 8.81 -20.59
C SER A 289 7.65 9.47 -20.09
N HIS A 290 6.84 9.96 -21.02
CA HIS A 290 5.48 10.47 -20.73
C HIS A 290 4.40 9.59 -21.36
N THR A 291 4.79 8.40 -21.85
CA THR A 291 3.90 7.40 -22.44
C THR A 291 4.10 6.01 -21.82
N TYR A 292 4.84 5.92 -20.72
CA TYR A 292 5.05 4.68 -20.00
C TYR A 292 3.86 4.37 -19.11
N ARG A 293 3.49 3.09 -19.02
CA ARG A 293 2.43 2.61 -18.14
C ARG A 293 3.01 1.73 -17.04
N SER A 294 2.71 2.10 -15.80
CA SER A 294 2.87 1.27 -14.61
C SER A 294 1.53 1.18 -13.89
N ASN A 295 1.22 0.01 -13.33
CA ASN A 295 -0.02 -0.19 -12.61
C ASN A 295 -0.04 0.50 -11.24
N LEU A 296 1.13 0.74 -10.61
CA LEU A 296 1.22 1.27 -9.25
C LEU A 296 0.56 2.64 -9.11
N SER A 297 0.91 3.59 -9.98
CA SER A 297 0.40 4.98 -9.90
C SER A 297 -1.11 5.04 -10.13
N ALA A 298 -1.61 4.28 -11.11
CA ALA A 298 -3.05 4.16 -11.37
C ALA A 298 -3.79 3.53 -10.18
N SER A 299 -3.17 2.54 -9.53
CA SER A 299 -3.73 1.86 -8.36
C SER A 299 -3.82 2.76 -7.14
N ASN A 300 -2.75 3.51 -6.85
CA ASN A 300 -2.75 4.50 -5.77
C ASN A 300 -3.82 5.58 -6.00
N ALA A 301 -4.01 6.05 -7.23
CA ALA A 301 -5.06 7.00 -7.57
C ALA A 301 -6.48 6.41 -7.37
N LYS A 302 -6.75 5.18 -7.83
CA LYS A 302 -8.03 4.49 -7.63
C LYS A 302 -8.35 4.35 -6.13
N LEU A 303 -7.42 3.80 -5.35
CA LEU A 303 -7.59 3.59 -3.91
C LEU A 303 -7.84 4.89 -3.16
N TYR A 304 -7.14 5.98 -3.54
CA TYR A 304 -7.38 7.30 -2.98
C TYR A 304 -8.79 7.82 -3.30
N MET A 305 -9.25 7.71 -4.55
CA MET A 305 -10.59 8.15 -4.94
C MET A 305 -11.72 7.36 -4.24
N PHE A 306 -11.46 6.12 -3.81
CA PHE A 306 -12.43 5.36 -3.00
C PHE A 306 -12.62 5.91 -1.59
N ASP A 307 -11.60 6.56 -1.02
CA ASP A 307 -11.69 7.23 0.29
C ASP A 307 -12.06 8.72 0.14
N HIS A 308 -11.75 9.32 -1.01
CA HIS A 308 -11.96 10.73 -1.32
C HIS A 308 -12.74 10.93 -2.63
N PRO A 309 -14.04 10.56 -2.70
CA PRO A 309 -14.83 10.68 -3.92
C PRO A 309 -14.97 12.13 -4.41
N GLU A 310 -14.78 13.14 -3.55
CA GLU A 310 -14.71 14.55 -3.93
C GLU A 310 -13.49 14.91 -4.79
N PHE A 311 -12.44 14.08 -4.77
CA PHE A 311 -11.27 14.28 -5.60
C PHE A 311 -11.64 14.23 -7.08
N ASP A 312 -12.56 13.36 -7.48
CA ASP A 312 -13.06 13.24 -8.84
C ASP A 312 -14.59 13.14 -8.84
N PRO A 313 -15.33 14.22 -9.18
CA PRO A 313 -16.79 14.19 -9.22
C PRO A 313 -17.38 13.09 -10.12
N ASP A 314 -16.62 12.63 -11.11
CA ASP A 314 -17.01 11.58 -12.06
C ASP A 314 -16.43 10.20 -11.69
N PHE A 315 -15.97 10.00 -10.44
CA PHE A 315 -15.30 8.77 -10.00
C PHE A 315 -16.09 7.48 -10.29
N LYS A 316 -17.43 7.53 -10.23
CA LYS A 316 -18.29 6.38 -10.54
C LYS A 316 -18.22 5.94 -12.00
N THR A 317 -17.82 6.83 -12.90
CA THR A 317 -17.52 6.52 -14.30
C THR A 317 -16.06 6.10 -14.44
N HIS A 318 -15.14 6.89 -13.88
CA HIS A 318 -13.71 6.69 -14.13
C HIS A 318 -13.10 5.48 -13.40
N LEU A 319 -13.55 5.12 -12.19
CA LEU A 319 -13.00 3.98 -11.45
C LEU A 319 -13.17 2.63 -12.18
N PRO A 320 -14.36 2.23 -12.67
CA PRO A 320 -14.48 0.98 -13.43
C PRO A 320 -13.71 1.04 -14.76
N GLU A 321 -13.52 2.22 -15.36
CA GLU A 321 -12.64 2.38 -16.54
C GLU A 321 -11.17 2.14 -16.20
N LEU A 322 -10.68 2.64 -15.07
CA LEU A 322 -9.32 2.40 -14.61
C LEU A 322 -9.09 0.94 -14.19
N ILE A 323 -10.09 0.26 -13.65
CA ILE A 323 -9.99 -1.19 -13.38
C ILE A 323 -9.86 -1.95 -14.70
N LYS A 324 -10.67 -1.62 -15.71
CA LYS A 324 -10.54 -2.19 -17.06
C LYS A 324 -9.20 -1.87 -17.72
N TRP A 325 -8.67 -0.66 -17.51
CA TRP A 325 -7.33 -0.28 -17.96
C TRP A 325 -6.26 -1.20 -17.36
N THR A 326 -6.34 -1.52 -16.06
CA THR A 326 -5.46 -2.51 -15.42
C THR A 326 -5.61 -3.89 -16.05
N GLU A 327 -6.85 -4.32 -16.33
CA GLU A 327 -7.11 -5.59 -17.00
C GLU A 327 -6.46 -5.65 -18.39
N GLU A 328 -6.63 -4.62 -19.20
CA GLU A 328 -6.08 -4.53 -20.55
C GLU A 328 -4.54 -4.58 -20.56
N PHE A 329 -3.90 -3.76 -19.71
CA PHE A 329 -2.46 -3.56 -19.79
C PHE A 329 -1.62 -4.45 -18.89
N PHE A 330 -2.22 -5.08 -17.87
CA PHE A 330 -1.47 -5.85 -16.87
C PHE A 330 -2.07 -7.21 -16.52
N VAL A 331 -3.34 -7.47 -16.82
CA VAL A 331 -3.91 -8.82 -16.73
C VAL A 331 -3.75 -9.56 -18.05
N PHE A 332 -4.30 -9.02 -19.14
CA PHE A 332 -4.33 -9.72 -20.44
C PHE A 332 -3.00 -9.66 -21.19
N ARG A 333 -2.18 -8.63 -20.93
CA ARG A 333 -0.80 -8.59 -21.38
C ARG A 333 0.07 -9.44 -20.45
N CYS A 334 0.70 -10.48 -20.99
CA CYS A 334 1.46 -11.46 -20.22
C CYS A 334 2.86 -11.65 -20.81
N VAL A 335 3.81 -12.01 -19.94
CA VAL A 335 5.08 -12.63 -20.38
C VAL A 335 4.76 -13.94 -21.12
N PRO A 336 5.49 -14.28 -22.20
CA PRO A 336 5.25 -15.53 -22.92
C PRO A 336 5.27 -16.76 -22.00
N GLY A 337 4.13 -17.45 -21.93
CA GLY A 337 3.97 -18.66 -21.12
C GLY A 337 3.27 -18.45 -19.78
N GLU A 338 3.13 -17.21 -19.30
CA GLU A 338 2.35 -16.91 -18.10
C GLU A 338 0.85 -16.76 -18.43
N PRO A 339 -0.06 -17.25 -17.57
CA PRO A 339 -1.48 -17.08 -17.78
C PRO A 339 -1.95 -15.66 -17.39
N ALA A 340 -2.97 -15.15 -18.08
CA ALA A 340 -3.71 -13.97 -17.62
C ALA A 340 -4.64 -14.31 -16.44
N VAL A 341 -5.20 -15.52 -16.47
CA VAL A 341 -6.16 -16.03 -15.49
C VAL A 341 -5.77 -17.44 -15.07
N GLN A 342 -5.75 -17.70 -13.76
CA GLN A 342 -5.45 -19.02 -13.18
C GLN A 342 -6.59 -19.46 -12.27
N TRP A 343 -7.30 -20.54 -12.62
CA TRP A 343 -8.46 -21.05 -11.88
C TRP A 343 -9.50 -19.97 -11.50
N GLY A 344 -9.74 -19.03 -12.42
CA GLY A 344 -10.68 -17.92 -12.25
C GLY A 344 -10.09 -16.67 -11.58
N ALA A 345 -8.86 -16.71 -11.08
CA ALA A 345 -8.15 -15.54 -10.55
C ALA A 345 -7.53 -14.72 -11.68
N ASN A 346 -7.83 -13.43 -11.75
CA ASN A 346 -7.11 -12.50 -12.61
C ASN A 346 -5.77 -12.15 -11.94
N ILE A 347 -4.66 -12.40 -12.62
CA ILE A 347 -3.33 -12.17 -12.07
C ILE A 347 -2.61 -11.07 -12.85
N VAL A 348 -1.93 -10.19 -12.12
CA VAL A 348 -1.58 -8.86 -12.60
C VAL A 348 -0.06 -8.71 -12.67
N GLY A 349 0.43 -8.16 -13.77
CA GLY A 349 1.83 -7.73 -13.94
C GLY A 349 2.03 -6.26 -13.55
N GLU A 350 3.27 -5.77 -13.63
CA GLU A 350 3.64 -4.50 -13.00
C GLU A 350 3.64 -3.30 -13.97
N GLN A 351 4.43 -3.38 -15.04
CA GLN A 351 4.76 -2.23 -15.88
C GLN A 351 5.16 -2.61 -17.30
N ASP A 352 5.21 -1.63 -18.21
CA ASP A 352 5.46 -1.86 -19.65
C ASP A 352 6.72 -2.69 -19.95
N MET A 353 7.78 -2.55 -19.16
CA MET A 353 9.05 -3.27 -19.34
C MET A 353 9.23 -4.46 -18.40
N PHE A 354 8.30 -4.68 -17.46
CA PHE A 354 8.34 -5.78 -16.50
C PHE A 354 6.92 -6.28 -16.22
N LEU A 355 6.55 -7.38 -16.89
CA LEU A 355 5.22 -7.98 -16.84
C LEU A 355 5.08 -9.33 -16.09
N PRO A 356 6.09 -9.88 -15.37
CA PRO A 356 5.86 -11.02 -14.49
C PRO A 356 4.62 -10.85 -13.62
N LYS A 357 3.84 -11.92 -13.43
CA LYS A 357 2.66 -11.89 -12.55
C LYS A 357 3.08 -11.88 -11.08
N MET A 358 2.58 -10.90 -10.33
CA MET A 358 3.05 -10.62 -8.97
C MET A 358 1.93 -10.64 -7.94
N ASP A 359 2.27 -10.98 -6.70
CA ASP A 359 1.36 -11.03 -5.56
C ASP A 359 0.78 -9.65 -5.23
N TYR A 360 1.62 -8.64 -5.07
CA TYR A 360 1.20 -7.31 -4.65
C TYR A 360 0.36 -6.60 -5.72
N GLN A 361 0.69 -6.75 -7.01
CA GLN A 361 -0.12 -6.21 -8.11
C GLN A 361 -1.49 -6.89 -8.18
N THR A 362 -1.53 -8.20 -7.94
CA THR A 362 -2.78 -8.97 -7.89
C THR A 362 -3.62 -8.58 -6.67
N ALA A 363 -2.98 -8.31 -5.53
CA ALA A 363 -3.63 -7.82 -4.32
C ALA A 363 -4.23 -6.41 -4.52
N ARG A 364 -3.52 -5.51 -5.21
CA ARG A 364 -4.03 -4.16 -5.59
C ARG A 364 -5.31 -4.26 -6.41
N TYR A 365 -5.28 -5.07 -7.47
CA TYR A 365 -6.47 -5.30 -8.30
C TYR A 365 -7.64 -5.89 -7.50
N ALA A 366 -7.36 -6.83 -6.60
CA ALA A 366 -8.39 -7.41 -5.74
C ALA A 366 -9.02 -6.36 -4.81
N ALA A 367 -8.20 -5.49 -4.19
CA ALA A 367 -8.67 -4.39 -3.37
C ALA A 367 -9.55 -3.42 -4.15
N GLU A 368 -9.14 -3.02 -5.35
CA GLU A 368 -9.93 -2.12 -6.21
C GLU A 368 -11.25 -2.74 -6.64
N CYS A 369 -11.25 -4.02 -7.03
CA CYS A 369 -12.47 -4.74 -7.38
C CYS A 369 -13.41 -4.85 -6.17
N ALA A 370 -12.89 -5.16 -4.98
CA ALA A 370 -13.71 -5.22 -3.76
C ALA A 370 -14.29 -3.84 -3.42
N ARG A 371 -13.49 -2.78 -3.45
CA ARG A 371 -13.96 -1.41 -3.19
C ARG A 371 -14.99 -0.96 -4.23
N TRP A 372 -14.82 -1.31 -5.51
CA TRP A 372 -15.83 -1.03 -6.53
C TRP A 372 -17.11 -1.84 -6.32
N TYR A 373 -17.02 -3.10 -5.89
CA TYR A 373 -18.19 -3.88 -5.49
C TYR A 373 -18.97 -3.18 -4.38
N ALA A 374 -18.30 -2.69 -3.34
CA ALA A 374 -18.96 -1.96 -2.25
C ALA A 374 -19.68 -0.69 -2.73
N VAL A 375 -19.15 -0.02 -3.77
CA VAL A 375 -19.77 1.19 -4.37
C VAL A 375 -20.93 0.85 -5.32
N SER A 376 -20.79 -0.21 -6.12
CA SER A 376 -21.69 -0.50 -7.25
C SER A 376 -22.71 -1.59 -7.00
N GLY A 377 -22.45 -2.49 -6.05
CA GLY A 377 -23.21 -3.74 -5.86
C GLY A 377 -22.98 -4.79 -6.95
N ASP A 378 -22.03 -4.59 -7.87
CA ASP A 378 -21.76 -5.52 -8.96
C ASP A 378 -20.96 -6.73 -8.48
N GLU A 379 -21.66 -7.84 -8.25
CA GLU A 379 -21.12 -9.12 -7.79
C GLU A 379 -20.00 -9.70 -8.69
N THR A 380 -19.89 -9.27 -9.95
CA THR A 380 -18.79 -9.71 -10.82
C THR A 380 -17.43 -9.20 -10.32
N TYR A 381 -17.38 -8.00 -9.72
CA TYR A 381 -16.16 -7.48 -9.11
C TYR A 381 -15.87 -8.13 -7.76
N ARG A 382 -16.90 -8.52 -7.00
CA ARG A 382 -16.71 -9.33 -5.80
C ARG A 382 -16.06 -10.68 -6.13
N GLU A 383 -16.54 -11.35 -7.17
CA GLU A 383 -15.95 -12.61 -7.63
C GLU A 383 -14.50 -12.42 -8.10
N LYS A 384 -14.22 -11.39 -8.92
CA LYS A 384 -12.84 -11.06 -9.35
C LYS A 384 -11.92 -10.85 -8.14
N ALA A 385 -12.34 -10.02 -7.17
CA ALA A 385 -11.59 -9.77 -5.96
C ALA A 385 -11.33 -11.06 -5.16
N TYR A 386 -12.37 -11.88 -4.97
CA TYR A 386 -12.27 -13.13 -4.21
C TYR A 386 -11.24 -14.09 -4.83
N ARG A 387 -11.29 -14.29 -6.15
CA ARG A 387 -10.36 -15.23 -6.81
C ARG A 387 -8.93 -14.72 -6.83
N SER A 388 -8.73 -13.45 -7.16
CA SER A 388 -7.41 -12.83 -7.16
C SER A 388 -6.78 -12.82 -5.76
N LEU A 389 -7.55 -12.51 -4.70
CA LEU A 389 -7.02 -12.52 -3.33
C LEU A 389 -6.73 -13.94 -2.84
N ASN A 390 -7.55 -14.93 -3.20
CA ASN A 390 -7.22 -16.33 -2.91
C ASN A 390 -5.93 -16.77 -3.60
N TRP A 391 -5.67 -16.33 -4.84
CA TRP A 391 -4.39 -16.58 -5.51
C TRP A 391 -3.21 -16.01 -4.73
N VAL A 392 -3.34 -14.78 -4.22
CA VAL A 392 -2.30 -14.14 -3.39
C VAL A 392 -1.97 -14.97 -2.14
N THR A 393 -2.93 -15.67 -1.55
CA THR A 393 -2.62 -16.52 -0.38
C THR A 393 -1.61 -17.62 -0.69
N TYR A 394 -1.48 -18.07 -1.94
CA TYR A 394 -0.48 -19.07 -2.35
C TYR A 394 0.94 -18.49 -2.46
N CYS A 395 1.10 -17.17 -2.44
CA CYS A 395 2.38 -16.48 -2.62
C CYS A 395 3.23 -16.38 -1.34
N ASN A 396 2.96 -17.22 -0.33
CA ASN A 396 3.88 -17.45 0.78
C ASN A 396 3.85 -18.89 1.27
N ASP A 397 4.95 -19.36 1.86
CA ASP A 397 5.00 -20.66 2.54
C ASP A 397 4.30 -20.64 3.91
N GLY A 398 4.27 -21.78 4.60
CA GLY A 398 3.63 -21.88 5.92
C GLY A 398 4.28 -21.03 7.03
N ASP A 399 5.53 -20.61 6.86
CA ASP A 399 6.26 -19.74 7.79
C ASP A 399 6.10 -18.25 7.46
N GLY A 400 5.53 -17.91 6.31
CA GLY A 400 5.28 -16.53 5.84
C GLY A 400 6.35 -15.98 4.91
N MET A 401 7.29 -16.81 4.43
CA MET A 401 8.26 -16.41 3.41
C MET A 401 7.53 -16.16 2.09
N ALA A 402 7.74 -15.01 1.44
CA ALA A 402 7.06 -14.66 0.20
C ALA A 402 7.69 -15.26 -1.04
N PHE A 403 6.84 -15.47 -2.04
CA PHE A 403 7.22 -15.67 -3.42
C PHE A 403 6.47 -14.62 -4.23
N GLU A 404 7.11 -13.47 -4.46
CA GLU A 404 6.49 -12.31 -5.12
C GLU A 404 5.87 -12.69 -6.47
N SER A 405 6.62 -13.43 -7.27
CA SER A 405 6.19 -13.92 -8.58
C SER A 405 6.29 -15.44 -8.65
N PRO A 406 5.31 -16.18 -8.10
CA PRO A 406 5.39 -17.64 -7.94
C PRO A 406 5.30 -18.41 -9.27
N LEU A 407 5.03 -17.72 -10.38
CA LEU A 407 4.93 -18.30 -11.72
C LEU A 407 6.17 -18.03 -12.57
N SER A 408 6.95 -17.01 -12.23
CA SER A 408 8.06 -16.55 -13.05
C SER A 408 9.39 -17.13 -12.57
N LYS A 409 10.31 -17.35 -13.52
CA LYS A 409 11.65 -17.83 -13.21
C LYS A 409 12.56 -16.69 -12.83
N ASP A 410 13.40 -16.96 -11.84
CA ASP A 410 14.53 -16.10 -11.46
C ASP A 410 14.12 -14.66 -11.09
N VAL A 411 12.93 -14.53 -10.49
CA VAL A 411 12.45 -13.30 -9.84
C VAL A 411 12.66 -13.46 -8.33
N SER A 412 13.51 -12.59 -7.76
CA SER A 412 13.66 -12.44 -6.30
C SER A 412 12.38 -11.89 -5.68
N SER A 413 12.20 -12.03 -4.37
CA SER A 413 11.09 -11.41 -3.66
C SER A 413 11.54 -10.11 -3.01
N TRP A 414 10.81 -9.02 -3.25
CA TRP A 414 11.11 -7.71 -2.67
C TRP A 414 10.44 -7.51 -1.31
N TRP A 415 11.16 -6.86 -0.38
CA TRP A 415 10.66 -6.60 0.97
C TRP A 415 9.49 -5.62 0.96
N SER A 416 9.59 -4.56 0.16
CA SER A 416 8.55 -3.53 0.00
C SER A 416 7.25 -4.12 -0.53
N ASP A 417 7.35 -4.94 -1.57
CA ASP A 417 6.21 -5.55 -2.26
C ASP A 417 5.52 -6.61 -1.42
N CYS A 418 6.28 -7.60 -0.94
CA CYS A 418 5.70 -8.76 -0.27
C CYS A 418 5.23 -8.49 1.17
N TYR A 419 5.86 -7.55 1.87
CA TYR A 419 5.61 -7.30 3.30
C TYR A 419 5.10 -5.90 3.63
N GLY A 420 5.15 -4.97 2.67
CA GLY A 420 4.46 -3.68 2.77
C GLY A 420 3.19 -3.70 1.93
N GLU A 421 3.36 -3.73 0.62
CA GLU A 421 2.30 -3.43 -0.34
C GLU A 421 1.24 -4.53 -0.44
N CYS A 422 1.65 -5.79 -0.63
CA CYS A 422 0.73 -6.92 -0.76
C CYS A 422 -0.23 -7.04 0.45
N PRO A 423 0.25 -7.17 1.71
CA PRO A 423 -0.63 -7.37 2.85
C PRO A 423 -1.55 -6.17 3.12
N ARG A 424 -1.11 -4.93 2.88
CA ARG A 424 -1.96 -3.76 3.18
C ARG A 424 -3.22 -3.69 2.31
N MET A 425 -3.24 -4.37 1.16
CA MET A 425 -4.42 -4.45 0.29
C MET A 425 -5.58 -5.23 0.91
N PHE A 426 -5.31 -6.18 1.82
CA PHE A 426 -6.35 -6.99 2.45
C PHE A 426 -7.29 -6.15 3.32
N TYR A 427 -6.78 -5.09 3.94
CA TYR A 427 -7.60 -4.18 4.75
C TYR A 427 -8.59 -3.39 3.90
N HIS A 428 -8.20 -2.95 2.69
CA HIS A 428 -9.14 -2.35 1.73
C HIS A 428 -10.22 -3.36 1.31
N VAL A 429 -9.86 -4.63 1.15
CA VAL A 429 -10.82 -5.70 0.84
C VAL A 429 -11.78 -5.93 2.02
N PHE A 430 -11.28 -6.00 3.25
CA PHE A 430 -12.13 -6.17 4.43
C PHE A 430 -13.08 -5.00 4.66
N ALA A 431 -12.65 -3.77 4.37
CA ALA A 431 -13.53 -2.60 4.38
C ALA A 431 -14.73 -2.75 3.45
N ALA A 432 -14.52 -3.38 2.28
CA ALA A 432 -15.55 -3.60 1.27
C ALA A 432 -16.40 -4.85 1.51
N VAL A 433 -15.79 -5.94 1.99
CA VAL A 433 -16.41 -7.25 2.18
C VAL A 433 -16.08 -7.77 3.58
N PRO A 434 -16.72 -7.20 4.64
CA PRO A 434 -16.42 -7.54 6.03
C PRO A 434 -16.67 -9.02 6.37
N GLU A 435 -17.49 -9.71 5.58
CA GLU A 435 -17.75 -11.14 5.68
C GLU A 435 -16.48 -12.00 5.50
N TRP A 436 -15.44 -11.47 4.85
CA TRP A 436 -14.17 -12.18 4.62
C TRP A 436 -13.14 -12.03 5.76
N ALA A 437 -13.41 -11.15 6.72
CA ALA A 437 -12.68 -11.12 8.00
C ALA A 437 -13.13 -12.30 8.90
N PRO A 438 -12.33 -12.72 9.90
CA PRO A 438 -12.61 -13.92 10.68
C PRO A 438 -13.91 -13.78 11.50
N PRO A 439 -14.79 -14.79 11.49
CA PRO A 439 -16.05 -14.73 12.23
C PRO A 439 -15.86 -14.92 13.74
N GLY A 440 -16.71 -14.25 14.53
CA GLY A 440 -16.70 -14.33 16.00
C GLY A 440 -15.57 -13.54 16.65
N GLU A 441 -14.93 -12.62 15.92
CA GLU A 441 -13.83 -11.78 16.40
C GLU A 441 -14.14 -10.29 16.18
N ASN A 442 -13.56 -9.44 17.03
CA ASN A 442 -13.68 -7.98 16.96
C ASN A 442 -12.43 -7.41 16.28
N HIS A 443 -12.59 -6.71 15.16
CA HIS A 443 -11.49 -6.08 14.43
C HIS A 443 -11.89 -4.76 13.78
N ILE A 444 -11.02 -3.77 13.86
CA ILE A 444 -10.99 -2.62 12.95
C ILE A 444 -10.38 -3.11 11.64
N LEU A 445 -11.22 -3.28 10.64
CA LEU A 445 -10.87 -3.83 9.33
C LEU A 445 -10.07 -2.85 8.47
N TYR A 446 -10.38 -1.55 8.60
CA TYR A 446 -9.71 -0.48 7.89
C TYR A 446 -9.98 0.86 8.56
N ALA A 447 -9.01 1.77 8.48
CA ALA A 447 -9.17 3.16 8.86
C ALA A 447 -8.46 4.03 7.82
N GLU A 448 -9.12 5.11 7.41
CA GLU A 448 -8.51 6.14 6.55
C GLU A 448 -7.38 6.87 7.29
N GLY A 449 -7.63 7.19 8.57
CA GLY A 449 -6.71 7.88 9.45
C GLY A 449 -5.72 6.97 10.21
N VAL A 450 -4.87 7.61 11.00
CA VAL A 450 -4.04 6.94 12.00
C VAL A 450 -4.85 6.76 13.28
N LEU A 451 -4.80 5.56 13.84
CA LEU A 451 -5.43 5.22 15.11
C LEU A 451 -4.39 5.00 16.20
N LYS A 452 -4.78 5.22 17.45
CA LYS A 452 -3.97 4.97 18.65
C LYS A 452 -4.79 4.28 19.72
N ASP A 453 -4.09 3.76 20.74
CA ASP A 453 -4.69 3.20 21.95
C ASP A 453 -5.74 2.13 21.66
N VAL A 454 -5.53 1.38 20.57
CA VAL A 454 -6.46 0.34 20.10
C VAL A 454 -6.49 -0.79 21.12
N SER A 455 -7.69 -1.14 21.57
CA SER A 455 -7.92 -2.24 22.49
C SER A 455 -9.20 -3.01 22.17
N TYR A 456 -9.11 -4.32 22.35
CA TYR A 456 -10.18 -5.28 22.09
C TYR A 456 -10.52 -6.05 23.36
N GLN A 457 -11.81 -6.17 23.64
CA GLN A 457 -12.39 -7.07 24.65
C GLN A 457 -13.64 -7.75 24.04
N ASP A 458 -14.20 -8.74 24.73
CA ASP A 458 -15.35 -9.54 24.23
C ASP A 458 -16.51 -8.67 23.70
N ARG A 459 -16.85 -7.60 24.43
CA ARG A 459 -17.99 -6.71 24.13
C ARG A 459 -17.62 -5.23 24.11
N LYS A 460 -16.35 -4.95 23.88
CA LYS A 460 -15.83 -3.59 23.89
C LYS A 460 -14.70 -3.45 22.88
N VAL A 461 -14.76 -2.39 22.09
CA VAL A 461 -13.67 -1.92 21.24
C VAL A 461 -13.44 -0.45 21.57
N GLU A 462 -12.18 -0.07 21.78
CA GLU A 462 -11.80 1.30 22.11
C GLU A 462 -10.55 1.68 21.34
N TYR A 463 -10.54 2.90 20.82
CA TYR A 463 -9.41 3.46 20.08
C TYR A 463 -9.51 4.99 20.03
N THR A 464 -8.42 5.66 19.71
CA THR A 464 -8.37 7.10 19.46
C THR A 464 -8.12 7.35 17.98
N SER A 465 -9.03 8.07 17.32
CA SER A 465 -8.79 8.56 15.95
C SER A 465 -8.03 9.89 16.02
N THR A 466 -6.92 10.00 15.29
CA THR A 466 -6.04 11.19 15.35
C THR A 466 -6.37 12.24 14.30
N VAL A 467 -7.35 11.99 13.43
CA VAL A 467 -7.70 12.84 12.29
C VAL A 467 -9.13 13.34 12.41
N ASN A 468 -9.36 14.52 11.87
CA ASN A 468 -10.71 15.04 11.65
C ASN A 468 -11.26 14.48 10.34
N ASN A 469 -12.59 14.35 10.24
CA ASN A 469 -13.29 13.82 9.06
C ASN A 469 -12.80 12.41 8.67
N GLY A 470 -12.82 11.47 9.62
CA GLY A 470 -12.36 10.10 9.41
C GLY A 470 -13.51 9.10 9.26
N THR A 471 -13.18 7.98 8.61
CA THR A 471 -14.04 6.80 8.55
C THR A 471 -13.28 5.55 9.01
N GLU A 472 -13.89 4.78 9.91
CA GLU A 472 -13.41 3.47 10.34
C GLU A 472 -14.41 2.37 10.01
N PHE A 473 -13.90 1.22 9.56
CA PHE A 473 -14.67 0.03 9.19
C PHE A 473 -14.31 -1.09 10.16
N LEU A 474 -15.31 -1.73 10.75
CA LEU A 474 -15.13 -2.74 11.79
C LEU A 474 -16.00 -3.98 11.53
N ARG A 475 -15.52 -5.13 11.99
CA ARG A 475 -16.32 -6.31 12.29
C ARG A 475 -16.40 -6.48 13.80
N LEU A 476 -17.59 -6.72 14.33
CA LEU A 476 -17.84 -6.95 15.74
C LEU A 476 -18.54 -8.29 15.92
N ALA A 477 -18.13 -9.06 16.93
CA ALA A 477 -18.78 -10.29 17.39
C ALA A 477 -19.97 -10.03 18.33
N PHE A 478 -20.45 -8.79 18.39
CA PHE A 478 -21.58 -8.36 19.20
C PHE A 478 -22.32 -7.21 18.54
N LYS A 479 -23.61 -7.09 18.85
CA LYS A 479 -24.40 -5.90 18.49
C LYS A 479 -24.05 -4.77 19.45
N PRO A 480 -23.52 -3.62 18.98
CA PRO A 480 -23.23 -2.50 19.86
C PRO A 480 -24.52 -1.84 20.36
N GLU A 481 -24.57 -1.49 21.65
CA GLU A 481 -25.67 -0.74 22.28
C GLU A 481 -25.28 0.73 22.50
N ILE A 482 -24.00 0.98 22.76
CA ILE A 482 -23.43 2.31 22.98
C ILE A 482 -22.23 2.50 22.07
N ILE A 483 -22.26 3.57 21.28
CA ILE A 483 -21.11 4.05 20.52
C ILE A 483 -20.93 5.52 20.83
N THR A 484 -19.76 5.90 21.31
CA THR A 484 -19.43 7.29 21.65
C THR A 484 -18.18 7.78 20.95
N ILE A 485 -18.15 9.10 20.73
CA ILE A 485 -16.96 9.86 20.37
C ILE A 485 -16.77 10.92 21.44
N ASP A 486 -15.64 10.88 22.14
CA ASP A 486 -15.36 11.70 23.33
C ASP A 486 -16.51 11.69 24.35
N GLY A 487 -17.05 10.49 24.60
CA GLY A 487 -18.15 10.26 25.55
C GLY A 487 -19.53 10.74 25.07
N LYS A 488 -19.65 11.29 23.86
CA LYS A 488 -20.94 11.67 23.25
C LYS A 488 -21.46 10.54 22.39
N ASN A 489 -22.68 10.08 22.67
CA ASN A 489 -23.36 9.09 21.84
C ASN A 489 -23.50 9.59 20.39
N ILE A 490 -23.15 8.73 19.45
CA ILE A 490 -23.44 8.93 18.03
C ILE A 490 -24.63 8.07 17.61
N SER A 491 -25.30 8.48 16.52
CA SER A 491 -26.56 7.86 16.08
C SER A 491 -26.36 6.94 14.88
N LEU A 492 -27.18 5.89 14.82
CA LEU A 492 -27.35 5.07 13.63
C LEU A 492 -27.83 5.93 12.45
N ARG A 493 -27.23 5.73 11.28
CA ARG A 493 -27.55 6.43 10.03
C ARG A 493 -28.01 5.44 8.96
N GLN A 494 -28.57 5.99 7.89
CA GLN A 494 -28.89 5.25 6.67
C GLN A 494 -27.77 5.37 5.62
N GLU A 495 -26.96 6.43 5.70
CA GLU A 495 -25.90 6.76 4.75
C GLU A 495 -24.63 7.23 5.50
N PRO A 496 -23.42 7.00 4.94
CA PRO A 496 -22.15 7.26 5.64
C PRO A 496 -21.70 8.74 5.61
N THR A 497 -22.44 9.63 4.97
CA THR A 497 -22.01 11.01 4.66
C THR A 497 -22.12 12.01 5.82
N GLN A 498 -22.59 11.57 6.98
CA GLN A 498 -22.76 12.39 8.18
C GLN A 498 -22.18 11.69 9.40
N GLU A 499 -21.79 12.47 10.42
CA GLU A 499 -21.34 11.93 11.69
C GLU A 499 -22.39 10.98 12.29
N GLY A 500 -21.96 9.76 12.62
CA GLY A 500 -22.82 8.65 12.99
C GLY A 500 -22.21 7.32 12.60
N TYR A 501 -23.04 6.28 12.58
CA TYR A 501 -22.58 4.96 12.18
C TYR A 501 -23.61 4.20 11.35
N LEU A 502 -23.12 3.26 10.54
CA LEU A 502 -23.92 2.26 9.83
C LEU A 502 -23.70 0.89 10.49
N LEU A 503 -24.76 0.10 10.61
CA LEU A 503 -24.68 -1.23 11.21
C LEU A 503 -25.39 -2.24 10.30
N LYS A 504 -24.66 -3.29 9.90
CA LYS A 504 -25.18 -4.40 9.09
C LYS A 504 -25.01 -5.71 9.86
N ASP A 505 -26.08 -6.47 9.98
CA ASP A 505 -26.04 -7.83 10.53
C ASP A 505 -25.38 -8.78 9.52
N LEU A 506 -24.32 -9.48 9.94
CA LEU A 506 -23.60 -10.46 9.11
C LEU A 506 -24.05 -11.91 9.41
N GLY A 507 -24.98 -12.08 10.34
CA GLY A 507 -25.42 -13.38 10.84
C GLY A 507 -24.53 -13.90 11.98
N HIS A 508 -25.04 -14.91 12.68
CA HIS A 508 -24.31 -15.64 13.74
C HIS A 508 -23.79 -14.79 14.90
N GLY A 509 -24.34 -13.59 15.12
CA GLY A 509 -23.93 -12.67 16.18
C GLY A 509 -22.92 -11.61 15.74
N ASP A 510 -22.47 -11.66 14.48
CA ASP A 510 -21.50 -10.72 13.94
C ASP A 510 -22.17 -9.52 13.23
N TYR A 511 -21.50 -8.37 13.30
CA TYR A 511 -21.96 -7.13 12.71
C TYR A 511 -20.81 -6.42 11.98
N ALA A 512 -21.10 -5.86 10.81
CA ALA A 512 -20.25 -4.85 10.19
C ALA A 512 -20.69 -3.47 10.68
N LEU A 513 -19.73 -2.68 11.12
CA LEU A 513 -19.92 -1.33 11.64
C LEU A 513 -19.05 -0.37 10.85
N THR A 514 -19.63 0.71 10.32
CA THR A 514 -18.89 1.83 9.74
C THR A 514 -19.15 3.06 10.58
N ILE A 515 -18.10 3.69 11.11
CA ILE A 515 -18.20 4.94 11.88
C ILE A 515 -17.64 6.06 11.01
N SER A 516 -18.42 7.13 10.85
CA SER A 516 -17.98 8.38 10.25
C SER A 516 -18.01 9.48 11.31
N HIS A 517 -16.94 10.28 11.40
CA HIS A 517 -16.83 11.34 12.41
C HIS A 517 -16.17 12.59 11.88
N LYS A 518 -16.50 13.75 12.46
CA LYS A 518 -15.92 15.03 12.03
C LYS A 518 -14.66 15.40 12.79
N ASN A 519 -14.52 14.93 14.02
CA ASN A 519 -13.44 15.35 14.91
C ASN A 519 -12.64 14.12 15.36
N ALA A 520 -11.33 14.28 15.43
CA ALA A 520 -10.46 13.39 16.18
C ALA A 520 -10.97 13.25 17.62
N GLY A 521 -10.79 12.07 18.22
CA GLY A 521 -11.30 11.80 19.56
C GLY A 521 -11.20 10.33 19.93
N VAL A 522 -11.64 10.02 21.16
CA VAL A 522 -11.70 8.65 21.68
C VAL A 522 -13.04 8.02 21.29
N ILE A 523 -12.97 6.90 20.58
CA ILE A 523 -14.11 6.10 20.19
C ILE A 523 -14.26 4.95 21.19
N HIS A 524 -15.44 4.83 21.77
CA HIS A 524 -15.81 3.68 22.59
C HIS A 524 -17.02 2.99 21.97
N ILE A 525 -16.90 1.70 21.70
CA ILE A 525 -17.96 0.82 21.22
C ILE A 525 -18.18 -0.24 22.28
N SER A 526 -19.41 -0.38 22.76
CA SER A 526 -19.74 -1.39 23.78
C SER A 526 -21.15 -1.93 23.61
N ARG A 527 -21.34 -3.16 24.09
CA ARG A 527 -22.66 -3.70 24.37
C ARG A 527 -23.14 -3.29 25.75
#